data_AF-A0A6G9RFS4-F1
#
_entry.id   AF-A0A6G9RFS4-F1
#
_cell.length_a   1.000
_cell.length_b   1.000
_cell.length_c   1.000
_cell.angle_alpha   90.00
_cell.angle_beta   90.00
_cell.angle_gamma   90.00
#
_symmetry.space_group_name_H-M   'P 1'
#
loop_
_entity.id
_entity.type
_entity.pdbx_description
1 polymer ?
#
loop_
_entity_poly.entity_id
_entity_poly.type
_entity_poly.pdbx_seq_one_letter_code
_entity_poly.pdbx_strand_id
1 'polypeptide(L)'
;MAKEKKRGFFSWLGFGQKEQEQVVESEEKIESQPVEETPAVEPEIIAEEIPVVEDAHTIAESEAFAAEVVEVTEQVAESEKAQPEVVEEIEPVVEAQPEAVEEIEPVVEAQPEAVEEIEPVVEAQPEVVEEIEPVVAEQPEVVEETPSEQDEAIEPELTDEELEAQALATQSEDEIVEEEAAVEETPADDAQQEQEKPTKEGFFARLKRSLLKTKENLGSGFISLFRGKKIDDDLFEELEEQLLIADVGVETTRKIISSLTDTASRKQLRDAEALYGLLKDEMGEILAKVDEPLNIEGKTPFVILMVGVNGVGKTTTIGKLARQFEQQGKSVMLAAGDTFRAAAVEQLQVWGQRNNIPVIAQHTGADSASVIFDAIQAAKARNVDVLIADTAGRLQNKSHLMEELKKIVRVMKKLDVDAPHEVMLTIDASTGQNAISQAKLFHEAVGLTGITLTKLDGTAKGGVIFSVADQFGIPIRYIGVGERIEDLRPFKAGDFIEALFARED
;
A
#
# COMPACT_ATOMS: atom_id res chain seq x y z
N MET A 1 -11.48 24.04 62.28
CA MET A 1 -11.12 25.47 62.08
C MET A 1 -9.60 25.62 62.07
N ALA A 2 -9.10 26.84 61.86
CA ALA A 2 -7.69 27.22 61.77
C ALA A 2 -6.96 26.77 60.48
N LYS A 3 -6.33 27.76 59.83
CA LYS A 3 -5.26 27.60 58.82
C LYS A 3 -3.92 27.69 59.58
N GLU A 4 -2.82 27.24 58.96
CA GLU A 4 -1.80 28.20 58.53
C GLU A 4 -0.77 27.59 57.56
N LYS A 5 -0.07 28.47 56.82
CA LYS A 5 1.05 28.12 55.93
C LYS A 5 2.36 28.57 56.59
N LYS A 6 3.46 27.85 56.35
CA LYS A 6 4.81 28.45 56.28
C LYS A 6 5.69 27.69 55.29
N ARG A 7 6.57 28.42 54.61
CA ARG A 7 7.54 27.93 53.61
C ARG A 7 8.97 28.06 54.16
N GLY A 8 9.87 27.21 53.68
CA GLY A 8 11.33 27.39 53.79
C GLY A 8 12.08 26.08 54.03
N PHE A 9 13.40 26.00 53.87
CA PHE A 9 14.31 26.87 53.08
C PHE A 9 15.69 26.17 52.99
N PHE A 10 16.03 25.55 51.85
CA PHE A 10 17.35 24.97 51.51
C PHE A 10 17.43 24.91 49.97
N SER A 11 18.53 25.22 49.26
CA SER A 11 19.90 25.63 49.63
C SER A 11 20.39 26.69 48.58
N TRP A 12 21.53 27.41 48.59
CA TRP A 12 22.85 27.33 49.27
C TRP A 12 23.76 26.24 48.67
N LEU A 13 24.80 26.50 47.85
CA LEU A 13 25.56 27.70 47.42
C LEU A 13 25.80 27.64 45.88
N GLY A 14 26.32 28.65 45.14
CA GLY A 14 26.81 30.01 45.45
C GLY A 14 26.66 30.93 44.21
N PHE A 15 26.64 32.27 44.31
CA PHE A 15 27.79 33.20 44.41
C PHE A 15 28.79 33.12 43.23
N GLY A 16 29.05 34.19 42.43
CA GLY A 16 28.50 35.57 42.39
C GLY A 16 28.38 36.07 40.93
N GLN A 17 27.65 37.14 40.57
CA GLN A 17 27.67 38.54 41.05
C GLN A 17 29.05 39.17 40.77
N LYS A 18 29.23 40.28 40.02
CA LYS A 18 28.58 41.62 39.93
C LYS A 18 28.90 42.26 38.55
N GLU A 19 28.48 43.44 38.06
CA GLU A 19 27.56 44.58 38.38
C GLU A 19 27.23 45.23 36.98
N GLN A 20 26.08 45.83 36.64
CA GLN A 20 25.56 47.17 37.01
C GLN A 20 26.59 48.32 36.82
N GLU A 21 26.29 49.52 36.28
CA GLU A 21 25.02 50.23 36.06
C GLU A 21 25.21 51.42 35.06
N GLN A 22 24.11 51.97 34.50
CA GLN A 22 23.78 53.42 34.29
C GLN A 22 23.01 53.77 33.00
N VAL A 23 22.25 54.88 33.07
CA VAL A 23 21.32 55.44 32.05
C VAL A 23 21.37 56.97 32.12
N VAL A 24 21.46 57.67 30.98
CA VAL A 24 21.11 59.11 30.83
C VAL A 24 20.64 59.39 29.38
N GLU A 25 19.67 60.30 29.20
CA GLU A 25 19.20 60.83 27.92
C GLU A 25 19.96 62.10 27.47
N SER A 26 19.94 62.44 26.18
CA SER A 26 19.95 63.83 25.68
C SER A 26 19.51 63.92 24.20
N GLU A 27 18.97 65.07 23.80
CA GLU A 27 18.23 65.26 22.54
C GLU A 27 18.94 66.16 21.49
N GLU A 28 18.42 66.08 20.25
CA GLU A 28 18.25 67.15 19.25
C GLU A 28 19.39 67.75 18.36
N LYS A 29 18.97 67.94 17.10
CA LYS A 29 19.16 69.08 16.16
C LYS A 29 20.24 69.10 15.05
N ILE A 30 19.79 68.63 13.88
CA ILE A 30 19.70 69.32 12.56
C ILE A 30 20.93 70.12 12.04
N GLU A 31 21.56 69.59 10.99
CA GLU A 31 21.74 70.23 9.65
C GLU A 31 22.22 69.16 8.63
N SER A 32 22.14 69.31 7.29
CA SER A 32 21.57 70.37 6.44
C SER A 32 20.89 69.80 5.15
N GLN A 33 21.44 70.04 3.95
CA GLN A 33 20.96 69.71 2.60
C GLN A 33 22.15 69.82 1.58
N PRO A 34 22.07 69.45 0.27
CA PRO A 34 20.89 69.47 -0.63
C PRO A 34 20.64 68.22 -1.50
N VAL A 35 19.63 68.33 -2.36
CA VAL A 35 19.13 67.37 -3.37
C VAL A 35 19.39 67.94 -4.77
N GLU A 36 19.51 67.09 -5.80
CA GLU A 36 19.48 67.48 -7.22
C GLU A 36 18.53 66.54 -8.00
N GLU A 37 17.87 67.02 -9.06
CA GLU A 37 16.64 66.42 -9.61
C GLU A 37 16.80 65.84 -11.04
N THR A 38 16.27 64.63 -11.28
CA THR A 38 15.67 64.17 -12.57
C THR A 38 16.58 64.07 -13.82
N PRO A 39 16.25 63.27 -14.88
CA PRO A 39 14.92 62.81 -15.29
C PRO A 39 14.75 61.32 -15.59
N ALA A 40 13.50 60.94 -15.87
CA ALA A 40 13.10 59.62 -16.35
C ALA A 40 13.39 59.44 -17.85
N VAL A 41 13.61 58.20 -18.27
CA VAL A 41 13.63 57.74 -19.66
C VAL A 41 12.94 56.38 -19.71
N GLU A 42 11.97 56.24 -20.61
CA GLU A 42 11.30 54.97 -20.92
C GLU A 42 12.17 54.17 -21.92
N PRO A 43 12.23 52.83 -21.83
CA PRO A 43 12.58 51.96 -22.94
C PRO A 43 11.32 51.35 -23.59
N GLU A 44 11.34 51.25 -24.92
CA GLU A 44 10.19 50.89 -25.74
C GLU A 44 9.84 49.39 -25.70
N ILE A 45 8.60 49.07 -26.08
CA ILE A 45 8.10 47.70 -26.22
C ILE A 45 8.68 47.09 -27.50
N ILE A 46 9.44 46.01 -27.36
CA ILE A 46 9.70 45.08 -28.46
C ILE A 46 8.76 43.89 -28.27
N ALA A 47 7.82 43.71 -29.20
CA ALA A 47 6.96 42.54 -29.26
C ALA A 47 7.70 41.42 -30.02
N GLU A 48 7.83 40.26 -29.39
CA GLU A 48 8.31 39.03 -30.01
C GLU A 48 7.15 38.02 -29.97
N GLU A 49 6.65 37.63 -31.14
CA GLU A 49 5.43 36.83 -31.27
C GLU A 49 5.68 35.36 -30.92
N ILE A 50 5.26 34.94 -29.73
CA ILE A 50 5.15 33.52 -29.37
C ILE A 50 3.72 33.07 -29.69
N PRO A 51 3.51 32.06 -30.55
CA PRO A 51 2.18 31.57 -30.87
C PRO A 51 1.56 30.87 -29.67
N VAL A 52 0.48 31.43 -29.14
CA VAL A 52 -0.40 30.73 -28.19
C VAL A 52 -1.26 29.76 -28.99
N VAL A 53 -1.07 28.47 -28.76
CA VAL A 53 -1.95 27.42 -29.30
C VAL A 53 -3.08 27.21 -28.30
N GLU A 54 -4.28 27.69 -28.65
CA GLU A 54 -5.50 27.46 -27.87
C GLU A 54 -6.16 26.12 -28.28
N ASP A 55 -5.54 25.00 -27.90
CA ASP A 55 -6.16 23.67 -28.01
C ASP A 55 -7.22 23.50 -26.91
N ALA A 56 -8.33 24.22 -27.07
CA ALA A 56 -9.50 24.19 -26.21
C ALA A 56 -10.36 22.94 -26.51
N HIS A 57 -9.82 21.77 -26.19
CA HIS A 57 -10.49 20.48 -26.40
C HIS A 57 -11.90 20.47 -25.82
N THR A 58 -12.85 20.03 -26.65
CA THR A 58 -14.27 20.09 -26.29
C THR A 58 -14.67 18.95 -25.36
N ILE A 59 -15.75 19.12 -24.60
CA ILE A 59 -16.25 18.08 -23.68
C ILE A 59 -16.53 16.78 -24.46
N ALA A 60 -17.06 16.87 -25.68
CA ALA A 60 -17.31 15.74 -26.56
C ALA A 60 -16.03 14.97 -26.96
N GLU A 61 -14.91 15.65 -27.18
CA GLU A 61 -13.60 15.01 -27.42
C GLU A 61 -13.11 14.28 -26.16
N SER A 62 -13.31 14.87 -24.98
CA SER A 62 -12.95 14.22 -23.71
C SER A 62 -13.84 13.02 -23.36
N GLU A 63 -15.10 13.00 -23.82
CA GLU A 63 -16.02 11.89 -23.66
C GLU A 63 -15.77 10.78 -24.70
N ALA A 64 -15.42 11.13 -25.94
CA ALA A 64 -14.98 10.17 -26.95
C ALA A 64 -13.68 9.45 -26.54
N PHE A 65 -12.67 10.19 -26.09
CA PHE A 65 -11.43 9.62 -25.56
C PHE A 65 -11.66 8.78 -24.29
N ALA A 66 -12.65 9.14 -23.46
CA ALA A 66 -13.02 8.33 -22.30
C ALA A 66 -13.67 6.99 -22.69
N ALA A 67 -14.37 6.90 -23.83
CA ALA A 67 -14.88 5.64 -24.37
C ALA A 67 -13.74 4.78 -24.95
N GLU A 68 -12.88 5.37 -25.77
CA GLU A 68 -11.71 4.73 -26.38
C GLU A 68 -10.77 4.10 -25.32
N VAL A 69 -10.49 4.82 -24.23
CA VAL A 69 -9.66 4.31 -23.12
C VAL A 69 -10.34 3.15 -22.37
N VAL A 70 -11.67 3.14 -22.24
CA VAL A 70 -12.39 2.01 -21.63
C VAL A 70 -12.25 0.76 -22.51
N GLU A 71 -12.48 0.90 -23.81
CA GLU A 71 -12.37 -0.20 -24.78
C GLU A 71 -10.95 -0.81 -24.78
N VAL A 72 -9.90 0.02 -24.80
CA VAL A 72 -8.50 -0.45 -24.69
C VAL A 72 -8.25 -1.17 -23.36
N THR A 73 -8.81 -0.72 -22.23
CA THR A 73 -8.64 -1.43 -20.95
C THR A 73 -9.38 -2.76 -20.88
N GLU A 74 -10.49 -2.93 -21.60
CA GLU A 74 -11.18 -4.22 -21.69
C GLU A 74 -10.41 -5.19 -22.61
N GLN A 75 -9.89 -4.73 -23.75
CA GLN A 75 -9.06 -5.54 -24.66
C GLN A 75 -7.78 -6.06 -23.97
N VAL A 76 -7.09 -5.22 -23.17
CA VAL A 76 -5.93 -5.68 -22.37
C VAL A 76 -6.34 -6.71 -21.31
N ALA A 77 -7.53 -6.56 -20.71
CA ALA A 77 -8.06 -7.52 -19.72
C ALA A 77 -8.59 -8.83 -20.33
N GLU A 78 -8.74 -8.92 -21.65
CA GLU A 78 -8.95 -10.19 -22.36
C GLU A 78 -7.63 -10.81 -22.84
N SER A 79 -6.63 -10.01 -23.25
CA SER A 79 -5.33 -10.54 -23.69
C SER A 79 -4.57 -11.26 -22.56
N GLU A 80 -4.63 -10.78 -21.31
CA GLU A 80 -4.08 -11.50 -20.14
C GLU A 80 -4.77 -12.83 -19.83
N LYS A 81 -5.96 -13.12 -20.40
CA LYS A 81 -6.67 -14.40 -20.21
C LYS A 81 -6.34 -15.46 -21.27
N ALA A 82 -5.62 -15.08 -22.34
CA ALA A 82 -5.47 -15.89 -23.55
C ALA A 82 -4.08 -16.54 -23.70
N GLN A 83 -3.53 -17.11 -22.63
CA GLN A 83 -2.34 -17.97 -22.70
C GLN A 83 -2.71 -19.42 -22.37
N PRO A 84 -2.40 -20.42 -23.23
CA PRO A 84 -2.72 -21.81 -22.98
C PRO A 84 -1.72 -22.45 -22.00
N GLU A 85 -2.21 -23.07 -20.93
CA GLU A 85 -1.38 -23.94 -20.08
C GLU A 85 -0.97 -25.20 -20.86
N VAL A 86 0.34 -25.43 -21.02
CA VAL A 86 0.87 -26.68 -21.57
C VAL A 86 0.91 -27.72 -20.46
N VAL A 87 -0.03 -28.66 -20.49
CA VAL A 87 -0.11 -29.80 -19.57
C VAL A 87 0.69 -30.96 -20.14
N GLU A 88 1.75 -31.40 -19.45
CA GLU A 88 2.41 -32.68 -19.77
C GLU A 88 1.56 -33.86 -19.27
N GLU A 89 1.35 -34.84 -20.16
CA GLU A 89 0.49 -35.99 -19.93
C GLU A 89 1.27 -37.13 -19.26
N ILE A 90 0.79 -37.62 -18.10
CA ILE A 90 1.39 -38.74 -17.36
C ILE A 90 0.42 -39.92 -17.37
N GLU A 91 0.84 -41.05 -17.97
CA GLU A 91 0.01 -42.25 -18.09
C GLU A 91 -0.29 -42.92 -16.72
N PRO A 92 -1.48 -43.53 -16.54
CA PRO A 92 -1.95 -44.00 -15.24
C PRO A 92 -1.45 -45.40 -14.85
N VAL A 93 -1.19 -45.59 -13.55
CA VAL A 93 -0.99 -46.92 -12.93
C VAL A 93 -2.25 -47.30 -12.13
N VAL A 94 -2.71 -48.54 -12.29
CA VAL A 94 -4.03 -49.03 -11.83
C VAL A 94 -4.01 -49.47 -10.36
N GLU A 95 -5.15 -49.28 -9.66
CA GLU A 95 -5.37 -49.66 -8.27
C GLU A 95 -5.26 -51.17 -7.97
N ALA A 96 -4.88 -51.49 -6.72
CA ALA A 96 -5.30 -52.71 -6.03
C ALA A 96 -5.30 -52.54 -4.49
N GLN A 97 -6.36 -53.00 -3.83
CA GLN A 97 -6.53 -53.20 -2.38
C GLN A 97 -7.07 -54.65 -2.15
N PRO A 98 -7.16 -55.20 -0.92
CA PRO A 98 -6.34 -55.06 0.31
C PRO A 98 -5.97 -56.46 0.89
N GLU A 99 -5.81 -56.59 2.22
CA GLU A 99 -5.71 -57.84 3.04
C GLU A 99 -4.37 -58.64 2.97
N ALA A 100 -3.89 -59.37 4.00
CA ALA A 100 -4.09 -59.36 5.47
C ALA A 100 -3.01 -60.25 6.17
N VAL A 101 -2.74 -60.02 7.48
CA VAL A 101 -2.33 -60.96 8.60
C VAL A 101 -1.37 -62.15 8.28
N GLU A 102 -0.23 -62.39 8.95
CA GLU A 102 -0.08 -62.92 10.34
C GLU A 102 1.39 -62.83 10.92
N GLU A 103 1.69 -63.55 12.01
CA GLU A 103 2.90 -63.55 12.89
C GLU A 103 4.20 -64.14 12.22
N ILE A 104 5.44 -64.16 12.78
CA ILE A 104 5.99 -64.71 14.07
C ILE A 104 7.33 -64.03 14.49
N GLU A 105 7.69 -64.15 15.78
CA GLU A 105 8.90 -63.70 16.55
C GLU A 105 10.26 -64.44 16.25
N PRO A 106 11.37 -64.33 17.06
CA PRO A 106 12.26 -63.18 17.38
C PRO A 106 13.80 -63.54 17.34
N VAL A 107 14.70 -62.61 17.76
CA VAL A 107 16.08 -62.77 18.37
C VAL A 107 16.82 -61.41 18.22
N VAL A 108 17.24 -60.64 19.25
CA VAL A 108 18.34 -60.81 20.26
C VAL A 108 19.74 -60.72 19.60
N GLU A 109 20.74 -59.88 19.96
CA GLU A 109 21.05 -58.95 21.09
C GLU A 109 21.88 -57.74 20.50
N ALA A 110 22.56 -56.74 21.11
CA ALA A 110 22.97 -56.36 22.49
C ALA A 110 23.24 -54.81 22.62
N GLN A 111 24.26 -54.38 23.38
CA GLN A 111 24.72 -52.99 23.67
C GLN A 111 26.27 -52.96 23.92
N PRO A 112 26.95 -51.87 24.36
CA PRO A 112 27.16 -50.54 23.76
C PRO A 112 28.68 -50.15 23.73
N GLU A 113 29.06 -48.93 24.18
CA GLU A 113 30.44 -48.37 24.41
C GLU A 113 31.23 -47.83 23.18
N ALA A 114 32.06 -46.77 23.26
CA ALA A 114 32.23 -45.69 24.26
C ALA A 114 32.95 -44.43 23.67
N VAL A 115 33.02 -43.35 24.46
CA VAL A 115 33.50 -41.98 24.15
C VAL A 115 35.01 -41.80 24.33
N GLU A 116 35.67 -40.91 23.57
CA GLU A 116 36.77 -40.04 24.10
C GLU A 116 37.01 -38.76 23.25
N GLU A 117 37.48 -37.69 23.91
CA GLU A 117 37.86 -36.36 23.37
C GLU A 117 39.40 -36.20 23.36
N ILE A 118 40.01 -35.24 22.62
CA ILE A 118 40.99 -34.21 23.10
C ILE A 118 41.10 -33.04 22.07
N GLU A 119 41.58 -31.86 22.49
CA GLU A 119 41.70 -30.57 21.75
C GLU A 119 43.15 -30.22 21.20
N PRO A 120 43.74 -28.97 21.21
CA PRO A 120 44.20 -28.31 19.95
C PRO A 120 45.66 -27.71 19.96
N VAL A 121 46.09 -27.03 18.86
CA VAL A 121 47.30 -26.13 18.71
C VAL A 121 47.37 -25.55 17.26
N VAL A 122 47.98 -24.40 16.85
CA VAL A 122 48.31 -23.04 17.40
C VAL A 122 48.67 -22.08 16.20
N GLU A 123 48.84 -20.76 16.42
CA GLU A 123 49.07 -19.68 15.42
C GLU A 123 50.44 -19.62 14.71
N ALA A 124 50.53 -18.91 13.55
CA ALA A 124 51.70 -18.11 13.09
C ALA A 124 51.40 -17.16 11.89
N GLN A 125 52.21 -16.09 11.73
CA GLN A 125 52.37 -15.18 10.55
C GLN A 125 53.87 -14.75 10.46
N PRO A 126 54.39 -13.84 9.59
CA PRO A 126 53.94 -13.26 8.28
C PRO A 126 55.08 -13.24 7.19
N GLU A 127 54.98 -12.35 6.18
CA GLU A 127 56.04 -11.58 5.45
C GLU A 127 56.57 -11.91 4.01
N VAL A 128 56.60 -10.85 3.17
CA VAL A 128 57.62 -10.37 2.17
C VAL A 128 57.62 -10.72 0.64
N VAL A 129 57.18 -9.72 -0.16
CA VAL A 129 57.73 -9.04 -1.39
C VAL A 129 58.37 -9.79 -2.60
N GLU A 130 57.91 -9.50 -3.85
CA GLU A 130 58.67 -8.89 -5.00
C GLU A 130 57.81 -8.59 -6.27
N GLU A 131 58.39 -7.93 -7.29
CA GLU A 131 57.74 -7.14 -8.37
C GLU A 131 58.44 -7.29 -9.75
N ILE A 132 57.73 -7.50 -10.87
CA ILE A 132 58.27 -7.45 -12.27
C ILE A 132 57.22 -6.96 -13.31
N GLU A 133 57.71 -6.34 -14.40
CA GLU A 133 57.02 -5.56 -15.47
C GLU A 133 56.40 -6.34 -16.68
N PRO A 134 55.61 -5.69 -17.58
CA PRO A 134 54.88 -6.31 -18.70
C PRO A 134 55.59 -6.25 -20.09
N VAL A 135 54.95 -6.82 -21.13
CA VAL A 135 55.47 -6.91 -22.53
C VAL A 135 54.41 -6.46 -23.55
N VAL A 136 54.85 -5.97 -24.73
CA VAL A 136 54.05 -5.30 -25.79
C VAL A 136 54.44 -5.80 -27.20
N ALA A 137 53.58 -5.56 -28.20
CA ALA A 137 53.75 -5.80 -29.67
C ALA A 137 53.55 -7.26 -30.15
N GLU A 138 53.24 -7.56 -31.43
CA GLU A 138 53.30 -6.74 -32.66
C GLU A 138 52.24 -7.20 -33.73
N GLN A 139 52.12 -6.50 -34.88
CA GLN A 139 51.24 -6.85 -36.04
C GLN A 139 51.99 -7.68 -37.12
N PRO A 140 51.34 -8.11 -38.23
CA PRO A 140 51.53 -7.34 -39.49
C PRO A 140 50.44 -7.39 -40.61
N GLU A 141 50.32 -6.27 -41.33
CA GLU A 141 50.18 -6.10 -42.81
C GLU A 141 48.94 -6.55 -43.63
N VAL A 142 48.93 -6.13 -44.92
CA VAL A 142 47.76 -5.81 -45.78
C VAL A 142 48.03 -6.18 -47.26
N VAL A 143 46.98 -6.54 -48.03
CA VAL A 143 46.97 -6.52 -49.51
C VAL A 143 45.59 -6.07 -50.03
N GLU A 144 45.54 -5.30 -51.12
CA GLU A 144 44.32 -4.84 -51.82
C GLU A 144 43.99 -5.72 -53.05
N GLU A 145 42.71 -5.79 -53.47
CA GLU A 145 42.31 -5.73 -54.90
C GLU A 145 40.78 -5.57 -55.09
N THR A 146 40.34 -5.08 -56.25
CA THR A 146 38.93 -4.80 -56.64
C THR A 146 38.79 -4.82 -58.18
N PRO A 147 37.58 -4.78 -58.80
CA PRO A 147 36.29 -5.42 -58.47
C PRO A 147 35.74 -6.24 -59.68
N SER A 148 34.63 -6.97 -59.50
CA SER A 148 33.78 -7.43 -60.64
C SER A 148 32.33 -7.70 -60.24
N GLU A 149 31.39 -7.35 -61.12
CA GLU A 149 29.94 -7.54 -60.97
C GLU A 149 29.51 -8.98 -61.31
N GLN A 150 28.50 -9.50 -60.58
CA GLN A 150 27.55 -10.48 -61.12
C GLN A 150 26.28 -10.55 -60.24
N ASP A 151 25.11 -10.46 -60.88
CA ASP A 151 23.81 -10.62 -60.22
C ASP A 151 23.54 -12.09 -59.87
N GLU A 152 23.11 -12.35 -58.63
CA GLU A 152 22.14 -13.40 -58.34
C GLU A 152 21.27 -12.96 -57.14
N ALA A 153 19.98 -13.26 -57.18
CA ALA A 153 19.00 -12.62 -56.30
C ALA A 153 18.98 -13.21 -54.89
N ILE A 154 18.91 -12.34 -53.89
CA ILE A 154 18.57 -12.69 -52.51
C ILE A 154 17.32 -11.89 -52.14
N GLU A 155 16.23 -12.59 -51.84
CA GLU A 155 15.01 -11.99 -51.28
C GLU A 155 15.29 -11.60 -49.82
N PRO A 156 14.98 -10.37 -49.39
CA PRO A 156 14.89 -10.08 -47.97
C PRO A 156 13.59 -10.70 -47.43
N GLU A 157 13.70 -11.67 -46.53
CA GLU A 157 12.56 -12.14 -45.74
C GLU A 157 12.06 -10.95 -44.89
N LEU A 158 10.81 -10.54 -45.14
CA LEU A 158 10.13 -9.50 -44.36
C LEU A 158 9.78 -10.11 -42.99
N THR A 159 10.13 -9.41 -41.91
CA THR A 159 9.79 -9.82 -40.54
C THR A 159 8.30 -9.65 -40.28
N ASP A 160 7.73 -10.53 -39.44
CA ASP A 160 6.27 -10.60 -39.16
C ASP A 160 5.65 -9.26 -38.71
N GLU A 161 6.45 -8.36 -38.13
CA GLU A 161 6.09 -7.01 -37.68
C GLU A 161 5.54 -6.10 -38.81
N GLU A 162 5.85 -6.36 -40.09
CA GLU A 162 5.28 -5.61 -41.22
C GLU A 162 3.95 -6.19 -41.77
N LEU A 163 3.57 -7.41 -41.37
CA LEU A 163 2.30 -8.04 -41.79
C LEU A 163 1.12 -7.57 -40.95
N GLU A 164 1.28 -7.42 -39.63
CA GLU A 164 0.21 -6.93 -38.75
C GLU A 164 -0.16 -5.46 -39.06
N ALA A 165 0.83 -4.65 -39.46
CA ALA A 165 0.65 -3.24 -39.82
C ALA A 165 -0.30 -3.00 -41.01
N GLN A 166 -0.55 -4.01 -41.86
CA GLN A 166 -1.51 -3.91 -42.99
C GLN A 166 -2.88 -4.52 -42.68
N ALA A 167 -3.01 -5.32 -41.62
CA ALA A 167 -4.27 -5.96 -41.25
C ALA A 167 -5.30 -4.95 -40.68
N LEU A 168 -4.82 -3.94 -39.94
CA LEU A 168 -5.69 -3.02 -39.18
C LEU A 168 -6.28 -1.85 -40.01
N ALA A 169 -5.87 -1.69 -41.27
CA ALA A 169 -6.21 -0.53 -42.11
C ALA A 169 -7.42 -0.72 -43.05
N THR A 170 -8.17 -1.83 -42.94
CA THR A 170 -9.12 -2.26 -43.98
C THR A 170 -10.51 -2.70 -43.47
N GLN A 171 -11.02 -2.09 -42.39
CA GLN A 171 -12.40 -2.32 -41.90
C GLN A 171 -13.17 -1.04 -41.54
N SER A 172 -12.85 0.08 -42.20
CA SER A 172 -13.48 1.38 -41.97
C SER A 172 -14.06 2.03 -43.25
N GLU A 173 -14.76 1.23 -44.08
CA GLU A 173 -15.54 1.73 -45.23
C GLU A 173 -16.57 0.66 -45.70
N ASP A 174 -17.81 0.73 -45.20
CA ASP A 174 -19.08 0.40 -45.90
C ASP A 174 -20.27 0.16 -44.92
N GLU A 175 -21.07 1.20 -44.65
CA GLU A 175 -22.51 1.25 -45.01
C GLU A 175 -23.12 2.58 -44.54
N ILE A 176 -23.50 3.44 -45.50
CA ILE A 176 -24.39 4.59 -45.25
C ILE A 176 -25.72 4.27 -45.93
N VAL A 177 -26.78 4.09 -45.14
CA VAL A 177 -28.16 3.95 -45.65
C VAL A 177 -29.06 4.92 -44.90
N GLU A 178 -29.72 5.79 -45.65
CA GLU A 178 -30.70 6.75 -45.15
C GLU A 178 -32.05 6.06 -44.88
N GLU A 179 -32.71 6.34 -43.75
CA GLU A 179 -34.17 6.16 -43.64
C GLU A 179 -34.82 7.26 -42.80
N GLU A 180 -35.54 8.18 -43.46
CA GLU A 180 -36.41 9.16 -42.80
C GLU A 180 -37.76 8.53 -42.42
N ALA A 181 -38.17 8.57 -41.14
CA ALA A 181 -39.60 8.59 -40.78
C ALA A 181 -39.90 8.98 -39.32
N ALA A 182 -41.09 9.59 -39.14
CA ALA A 182 -41.93 9.55 -37.94
C ALA A 182 -41.35 10.04 -36.59
N VAL A 183 -41.49 11.36 -36.34
CA VAL A 183 -41.63 11.90 -34.98
C VAL A 183 -43.05 11.58 -34.47
N GLU A 184 -43.17 10.93 -33.31
CA GLU A 184 -44.44 10.82 -32.57
C GLU A 184 -44.25 11.29 -31.12
N GLU A 185 -45.01 12.30 -30.71
CA GLU A 185 -44.84 12.97 -29.41
C GLU A 185 -45.42 12.12 -28.26
N THR A 186 -44.61 11.82 -27.25
CA THR A 186 -45.10 11.52 -25.89
C THR A 186 -44.36 12.37 -24.86
N PRO A 187 -45.00 12.78 -23.74
CA PRO A 187 -44.47 13.84 -22.90
C PRO A 187 -43.32 13.38 -22.01
N ALA A 188 -42.38 14.29 -21.73
CA ALA A 188 -41.39 14.08 -20.67
C ALA A 188 -42.07 13.95 -19.30
N ASP A 189 -41.67 12.94 -18.53
CA ASP A 189 -41.86 12.91 -17.08
C ASP A 189 -40.51 13.24 -16.44
N ASP A 190 -40.51 14.18 -15.48
CA ASP A 190 -39.31 14.91 -15.06
C ASP A 190 -38.54 14.14 -13.99
N ALA A 191 -37.88 13.05 -14.42
CA ALA A 191 -37.11 12.13 -13.59
C ALA A 191 -35.78 12.73 -13.09
N GLN A 192 -35.87 13.86 -12.38
CA GLN A 192 -34.76 14.47 -11.65
C GLN A 192 -34.26 13.47 -10.60
N GLN A 193 -33.12 12.83 -10.86
CA GLN A 193 -32.43 12.01 -9.88
C GLN A 193 -31.87 12.93 -8.78
N GLU A 194 -32.66 13.19 -7.74
CA GLU A 194 -32.14 13.76 -6.49
C GLU A 194 -31.01 12.86 -5.99
N GLN A 195 -29.77 13.36 -6.06
CA GLN A 195 -28.63 12.67 -5.48
C GLN A 195 -28.78 12.67 -3.96
N GLU A 196 -29.29 11.55 -3.42
CA GLU A 196 -29.48 11.37 -1.98
C GLU A 196 -28.16 11.69 -1.25
N LYS A 197 -28.23 12.68 -0.35
CA LYS A 197 -27.09 13.06 0.49
C LYS A 197 -26.65 11.83 1.30
N PRO A 198 -25.34 11.54 1.40
CA PRO A 198 -24.86 10.29 1.97
C PRO A 198 -25.27 10.14 3.44
N THR A 199 -26.34 9.38 3.68
CA THR A 199 -26.82 9.03 5.02
C THR A 199 -25.90 7.98 5.67
N LYS A 200 -25.94 7.88 7.01
CA LYS A 200 -25.27 6.77 7.71
C LYS A 200 -25.80 5.40 7.26
N GLU A 201 -27.08 5.32 6.92
CA GLU A 201 -27.74 4.10 6.43
C GLU A 201 -27.16 3.68 5.07
N GLY A 202 -27.02 4.61 4.12
CA GLY A 202 -26.36 4.37 2.82
C GLY A 202 -24.85 4.14 2.89
N PHE A 203 -24.21 4.38 4.04
CA PHE A 203 -22.84 3.94 4.33
C PHE A 203 -22.82 2.52 4.93
N PHE A 204 -23.60 2.28 5.98
CA PHE A 204 -23.64 0.98 6.65
C PHE A 204 -24.14 -0.14 5.72
N ALA A 205 -25.10 0.15 4.84
CA ALA A 205 -25.56 -0.78 3.81
C ALA A 205 -24.43 -1.15 2.82
N ARG A 206 -23.55 -0.20 2.46
CA ARG A 206 -22.37 -0.49 1.64
C ARG A 206 -21.37 -1.39 2.36
N LEU A 207 -21.08 -1.12 3.64
CA LEU A 207 -20.17 -1.95 4.45
C LEU A 207 -20.74 -3.36 4.72
N LYS A 208 -22.05 -3.48 4.99
CA LYS A 208 -22.77 -4.76 5.10
C LYS A 208 -22.65 -5.57 3.80
N ARG A 209 -22.81 -4.91 2.65
CA ARG A 209 -22.72 -5.53 1.30
C ARG A 209 -21.30 -5.93 0.91
N SER A 210 -20.28 -5.12 1.19
CA SER A 210 -18.89 -5.49 0.90
C SER A 210 -18.46 -6.71 1.71
N LEU A 211 -18.85 -6.77 3.00
CA LEU A 211 -18.47 -7.90 3.85
C LEU A 211 -19.24 -9.19 3.57
N LEU A 212 -20.20 -9.21 2.63
CA LEU A 212 -21.13 -10.33 2.38
C LEU A 212 -20.45 -11.71 2.31
N LYS A 213 -19.40 -11.87 1.49
CA LYS A 213 -18.66 -13.13 1.38
C LYS A 213 -17.99 -13.56 2.69
N THR A 214 -17.43 -12.60 3.43
CA THR A 214 -16.85 -12.85 4.75
C THR A 214 -17.94 -13.16 5.79
N LYS A 215 -19.15 -12.62 5.61
CA LYS A 215 -20.33 -12.82 6.47
C LYS A 215 -21.06 -14.15 6.31
N GLU A 216 -20.73 -14.90 5.27
CA GLU A 216 -21.16 -16.30 5.12
C GLU A 216 -20.34 -17.22 6.04
N ASN A 217 -19.05 -16.91 6.24
CA ASN A 217 -18.12 -17.68 7.09
C ASN A 217 -17.99 -17.13 8.53
N LEU A 218 -18.17 -15.82 8.74
CA LEU A 218 -18.11 -15.13 10.03
C LEU A 218 -19.41 -14.37 10.30
N GLY A 219 -19.63 -13.91 11.53
CA GLY A 219 -20.79 -13.09 11.86
C GLY A 219 -22.08 -13.87 11.62
N SER A 220 -22.87 -13.49 10.60
CA SER A 220 -24.13 -14.18 10.25
C SER A 220 -24.00 -15.70 10.06
N GLY A 221 -22.88 -16.20 9.52
CA GLY A 221 -22.62 -17.64 9.41
C GLY A 221 -22.81 -18.40 10.73
N PHE A 222 -22.30 -17.85 11.84
CA PHE A 222 -22.38 -18.46 13.18
C PHE A 222 -23.82 -18.57 13.71
N ILE A 223 -24.79 -17.82 13.17
CA ILE A 223 -26.21 -17.96 13.57
C ILE A 223 -26.74 -19.36 13.18
N SER A 224 -26.25 -19.92 12.07
CA SER A 224 -26.58 -21.29 11.66
C SER A 224 -25.95 -22.34 12.60
N LEU A 225 -24.69 -22.12 13.00
CA LEU A 225 -23.93 -22.98 13.90
C LEU A 225 -24.63 -23.11 15.27
N PHE A 226 -25.00 -21.98 15.88
CA PHE A 226 -25.58 -21.95 17.22
C PHE A 226 -27.06 -22.36 17.28
N ARG A 227 -27.79 -22.42 16.16
CA ARG A 227 -29.25 -22.63 16.17
C ARG A 227 -29.64 -24.03 16.68
N GLY A 228 -30.05 -24.11 17.95
CA GLY A 228 -30.59 -25.32 18.57
C GLY A 228 -29.54 -26.31 19.07
N LYS A 229 -28.24 -26.00 18.96
CA LYS A 229 -27.17 -26.74 19.62
C LYS A 229 -27.10 -26.38 21.10
N LYS A 230 -26.45 -27.24 21.89
CA LYS A 230 -26.10 -26.96 23.28
C LYS A 230 -24.72 -26.32 23.32
N ILE A 231 -24.34 -25.80 24.50
CA ILE A 231 -22.96 -25.40 24.77
C ILE A 231 -22.27 -26.61 25.40
N ASP A 232 -21.55 -27.35 24.56
CA ASP A 232 -20.69 -28.50 24.84
C ASP A 232 -19.40 -28.39 24.02
N ASP A 233 -18.44 -29.29 24.25
CA ASP A 233 -17.09 -29.21 23.66
C ASP A 233 -17.15 -29.33 22.13
N ASP A 234 -18.00 -30.21 21.59
CA ASP A 234 -18.30 -30.36 20.15
C ASP A 234 -18.61 -29.00 19.48
N LEU A 235 -19.43 -28.14 20.11
CA LEU A 235 -19.76 -26.82 19.56
C LEU A 235 -18.54 -25.88 19.50
N PHE A 236 -17.62 -26.00 20.46
CA PHE A 236 -16.40 -25.18 20.47
C PHE A 236 -15.38 -25.67 19.42
N GLU A 237 -15.31 -26.98 19.14
CA GLU A 237 -14.49 -27.52 18.05
C GLU A 237 -15.00 -27.05 16.68
N GLU A 238 -16.31 -27.12 16.41
CA GLU A 238 -16.90 -26.58 15.17
C GLU A 238 -16.69 -25.05 15.03
N LEU A 239 -16.73 -24.31 16.14
CA LEU A 239 -16.47 -22.86 16.14
C LEU A 239 -14.99 -22.54 15.88
N GLU A 240 -14.06 -23.35 16.42
CA GLU A 240 -12.63 -23.25 16.09
C GLU A 240 -12.40 -23.51 14.59
N GLU A 241 -13.03 -24.55 14.01
CA GLU A 241 -12.96 -24.84 12.59
C GLU A 241 -13.45 -23.66 11.72
N GLN A 242 -14.62 -23.10 12.00
CA GLN A 242 -15.16 -21.97 11.21
C GLN A 242 -14.28 -20.71 11.31
N LEU A 243 -13.75 -20.40 12.50
CA LEU A 243 -12.81 -19.28 12.68
C LEU A 243 -11.49 -19.50 11.89
N LEU A 244 -11.00 -20.74 11.81
CA LEU A 244 -9.81 -21.09 11.03
C LEU A 244 -10.06 -21.02 9.52
N ILE A 245 -11.20 -21.54 9.02
CA ILE A 245 -11.61 -21.45 7.61
C ILE A 245 -11.69 -19.98 7.14
N ALA A 246 -12.18 -19.10 8.02
CA ALA A 246 -12.29 -17.66 7.79
C ALA A 246 -10.96 -16.87 7.87
N ASP A 247 -9.81 -17.54 8.05
CA ASP A 247 -8.47 -16.95 8.17
C ASP A 247 -8.24 -16.12 9.47
N VAL A 248 -9.01 -16.36 10.54
CA VAL A 248 -8.78 -15.69 11.85
C VAL A 248 -7.43 -16.10 12.47
N GLY A 249 -6.91 -17.28 12.14
CA GLY A 249 -5.55 -17.72 12.49
C GLY A 249 -5.42 -18.34 13.88
N VAL A 250 -4.59 -19.39 13.99
CA VAL A 250 -4.59 -20.35 15.12
C VAL A 250 -4.44 -19.70 16.50
N GLU A 251 -3.52 -18.76 16.67
CA GLU A 251 -3.30 -18.11 17.98
C GLU A 251 -4.50 -17.26 18.42
N THR A 252 -5.09 -16.54 17.48
CA THR A 252 -6.21 -15.63 17.72
C THR A 252 -7.52 -16.41 17.91
N THR A 253 -7.76 -17.45 17.10
CA THR A 253 -8.86 -18.39 17.31
C THR A 253 -8.79 -19.03 18.69
N ARG A 254 -7.63 -19.57 19.09
CA ARG A 254 -7.46 -20.19 20.42
C ARG A 254 -7.73 -19.21 21.58
N LYS A 255 -7.33 -17.93 21.45
CA LYS A 255 -7.67 -16.89 22.43
C LYS A 255 -9.18 -16.66 22.51
N ILE A 256 -9.86 -16.53 21.37
CA ILE A 256 -11.32 -16.33 21.28
C ILE A 256 -12.05 -17.51 21.93
N ILE A 257 -11.75 -18.75 21.51
CA ILE A 257 -12.36 -19.97 22.07
C ILE A 257 -12.11 -20.05 23.57
N SER A 258 -10.86 -19.88 24.03
CA SER A 258 -10.53 -19.96 25.45
C SER A 258 -11.27 -18.90 26.29
N SER A 259 -11.46 -17.67 25.80
CA SER A 259 -12.19 -16.63 26.54
C SER A 259 -13.71 -16.88 26.54
N LEU A 260 -14.24 -17.41 25.43
CA LEU A 260 -15.65 -17.80 25.31
C LEU A 260 -16.02 -18.96 26.22
N THR A 261 -15.23 -20.04 26.25
CA THR A 261 -15.48 -21.20 27.13
C THR A 261 -15.44 -20.78 28.60
N ASP A 262 -14.45 -19.99 29.01
CA ASP A 262 -14.37 -19.45 30.37
C ASP A 262 -15.56 -18.54 30.70
N THR A 263 -15.93 -17.64 29.80
CA THR A 263 -17.02 -16.68 30.02
C THR A 263 -18.40 -17.34 30.02
N ALA A 264 -18.64 -18.32 29.14
CA ALA A 264 -19.87 -19.11 29.11
C ALA A 264 -20.03 -19.96 30.38
N SER A 265 -18.94 -20.59 30.84
CA SER A 265 -18.89 -21.34 32.11
C SER A 265 -19.17 -20.44 33.32
N ARG A 266 -18.46 -19.31 33.44
CA ARG A 266 -18.64 -18.32 34.53
C ARG A 266 -20.07 -17.74 34.56
N LYS A 267 -20.67 -17.47 33.39
CA LYS A 267 -22.05 -16.95 33.26
C LYS A 267 -23.13 -18.04 33.33
N GLN A 268 -22.75 -19.32 33.38
CA GLN A 268 -23.65 -20.49 33.30
C GLN A 268 -24.64 -20.41 32.11
N LEU A 269 -24.14 -20.01 30.93
CA LEU A 269 -24.97 -19.95 29.72
C LEU A 269 -25.50 -21.33 29.37
N ARG A 270 -26.76 -21.37 28.90
CA ARG A 270 -27.49 -22.59 28.50
C ARG A 270 -28.05 -22.51 27.09
N ASP A 271 -27.74 -21.42 26.40
CA ASP A 271 -28.34 -21.01 25.13
C ASP A 271 -27.22 -20.48 24.24
N ALA A 272 -27.08 -21.07 23.06
CA ALA A 272 -26.05 -20.70 22.11
C ALA A 272 -26.37 -19.36 21.39
N GLU A 273 -27.61 -18.86 21.41
CA GLU A 273 -27.89 -17.49 20.98
C GLU A 273 -27.24 -16.45 21.90
N ALA A 274 -27.01 -16.78 23.18
CA ALA A 274 -26.24 -15.92 24.08
C ALA A 274 -24.72 -16.02 23.82
N LEU A 275 -24.22 -17.16 23.32
CA LEU A 275 -22.83 -17.34 22.92
C LEU A 275 -22.48 -16.51 21.67
N TYR A 276 -23.42 -16.35 20.74
CA TYR A 276 -23.30 -15.41 19.61
C TYR A 276 -23.01 -13.97 20.06
N GLY A 277 -23.69 -13.50 21.11
CA GLY A 277 -23.45 -12.20 21.70
C GLY A 277 -22.04 -12.07 22.27
N LEU A 278 -21.57 -13.08 23.03
CA LEU A 278 -20.21 -13.10 23.55
C LEU A 278 -19.15 -13.11 22.44
N LEU A 279 -19.35 -13.87 21.37
CA LEU A 279 -18.43 -13.93 20.23
C LEU A 279 -18.30 -12.57 19.54
N LYS A 280 -19.42 -11.85 19.38
CA LYS A 280 -19.42 -10.47 18.89
C LYS A 280 -18.64 -9.52 19.81
N ASP A 281 -18.86 -9.62 21.12
CA ASP A 281 -18.18 -8.79 22.13
C ASP A 281 -16.67 -9.05 22.14
N GLU A 282 -16.22 -10.31 22.22
CA GLU A 282 -14.81 -10.73 22.23
C GLU A 282 -14.06 -10.32 20.96
N MET A 283 -14.66 -10.55 19.78
CA MET A 283 -14.08 -10.10 18.50
C MET A 283 -14.04 -8.57 18.41
N GLY A 284 -15.01 -7.87 19.03
CA GLY A 284 -15.00 -6.42 19.19
C GLY A 284 -13.89 -5.91 20.11
N GLU A 285 -13.64 -6.58 21.24
CA GLU A 285 -12.54 -6.24 22.16
C GLU A 285 -11.16 -6.45 21.52
N ILE A 286 -11.01 -7.35 20.54
CA ILE A 286 -9.78 -7.46 19.74
C ILE A 286 -9.60 -6.21 18.87
N LEU A 287 -10.61 -5.84 18.07
CA LEU A 287 -10.50 -4.72 17.13
C LEU A 287 -10.48 -3.35 17.81
N ALA A 288 -11.12 -3.19 18.97
CA ALA A 288 -11.12 -1.93 19.73
C ALA A 288 -9.73 -1.51 20.22
N LYS A 289 -8.78 -2.46 20.33
CA LYS A 289 -7.37 -2.19 20.72
C LYS A 289 -6.56 -1.50 19.61
N VAL A 290 -7.06 -1.52 18.36
CA VAL A 290 -6.39 -0.96 17.17
C VAL A 290 -7.25 0.07 16.44
N ASP A 291 -8.37 0.51 17.04
CA ASP A 291 -9.24 1.55 16.49
C ASP A 291 -8.71 2.97 16.81
N GLU A 292 -7.62 3.34 16.16
CA GLU A 292 -7.03 4.68 16.23
C GLU A 292 -6.92 5.29 14.81
N PRO A 293 -7.84 6.19 14.40
CA PRO A 293 -7.76 6.88 13.13
C PRO A 293 -6.47 7.68 12.96
N LEU A 294 -5.98 7.78 11.72
CA LEU A 294 -4.78 8.56 11.41
C LEU A 294 -5.02 10.06 11.71
N ASN A 295 -4.20 10.63 12.61
CA ASN A 295 -4.17 12.05 12.88
C ASN A 295 -2.98 12.71 12.15
N ILE A 296 -3.27 13.68 11.28
CA ILE A 296 -2.27 14.42 10.48
C ILE A 296 -1.94 15.82 11.04
N GLU A 297 -2.48 16.20 12.20
CA GLU A 297 -2.30 17.54 12.77
C GLU A 297 -0.91 17.76 13.37
N GLY A 298 -0.52 19.04 13.50
CA GLY A 298 0.71 19.46 14.20
C GLY A 298 2.03 19.29 13.42
N LYS A 299 1.97 18.81 12.16
CA LYS A 299 3.13 18.64 11.27
C LYS A 299 2.87 19.26 9.89
N THR A 300 3.91 19.77 9.25
CA THR A 300 3.84 20.38 7.91
C THR A 300 5.18 20.21 7.19
N PRO A 301 5.31 19.29 6.21
CA PRO A 301 4.34 18.26 5.84
C PRO A 301 4.21 17.15 6.90
N PHE A 302 3.02 16.58 7.01
CA PHE A 302 2.82 15.25 7.58
C PHE A 302 3.28 14.20 6.56
N VAL A 303 4.45 13.59 6.78
CA VAL A 303 5.02 12.57 5.88
C VAL A 303 4.46 11.18 6.20
N ILE A 304 3.76 10.60 5.22
CA ILE A 304 3.30 9.20 5.20
C ILE A 304 4.23 8.39 4.28
N LEU A 305 4.81 7.31 4.80
CA LEU A 305 5.55 6.32 4.03
C LEU A 305 4.67 5.08 3.83
N MET A 306 4.27 4.81 2.59
CA MET A 306 3.43 3.67 2.24
C MET A 306 4.29 2.46 1.91
N VAL A 307 4.10 1.36 2.62
CA VAL A 307 4.86 0.11 2.42
C VAL A 307 3.90 -1.07 2.21
N GLY A 308 4.45 -2.22 1.79
CA GLY A 308 3.68 -3.41 1.40
C GLY A 308 4.08 -3.94 0.03
N VAL A 309 3.58 -5.13 -0.30
CA VAL A 309 4.01 -5.85 -1.50
C VAL A 309 3.35 -5.32 -2.78
N ASN A 310 3.67 -5.90 -3.94
CA ASN A 310 2.97 -5.58 -5.19
C ASN A 310 1.55 -6.17 -5.19
N GLY A 311 0.61 -5.58 -5.92
CA GLY A 311 -0.77 -6.10 -6.08
C GLY A 311 -1.75 -5.84 -4.92
N VAL A 312 -1.28 -5.43 -3.74
CA VAL A 312 -2.15 -5.14 -2.55
C VAL A 312 -2.86 -3.79 -2.59
N GLY A 313 -2.69 -3.03 -3.68
CA GLY A 313 -3.35 -1.73 -3.86
C GLY A 313 -2.68 -0.54 -3.17
N LYS A 314 -1.34 -0.53 -2.99
CA LYS A 314 -0.60 0.63 -2.43
C LYS A 314 -0.90 1.93 -3.19
N THR A 315 -0.55 1.98 -4.47
CA THR A 315 -0.69 3.17 -5.33
C THR A 315 -2.15 3.60 -5.47
N THR A 316 -3.08 2.65 -5.53
CA THR A 316 -4.53 2.90 -5.44
C THR A 316 -4.92 3.56 -4.11
N THR A 317 -4.41 3.04 -2.99
CA THR A 317 -4.65 3.62 -1.64
C THR A 317 -4.07 5.03 -1.54
N ILE A 318 -2.89 5.30 -2.13
CA ILE A 318 -2.30 6.64 -2.21
C ILE A 318 -3.24 7.62 -2.92
N GLY A 319 -3.74 7.25 -4.10
CA GLY A 319 -4.69 8.08 -4.85
C GLY A 319 -5.96 8.40 -4.06
N LYS A 320 -6.51 7.39 -3.36
CA LYS A 320 -7.69 7.55 -2.50
C LYS A 320 -7.42 8.43 -1.27
N LEU A 321 -6.30 8.22 -0.56
CA LEU A 321 -5.90 9.04 0.59
C LEU A 321 -5.66 10.49 0.18
N ALA A 322 -4.91 10.71 -0.90
CA ALA A 322 -4.61 12.03 -1.43
C ALA A 322 -5.91 12.81 -1.71
N ARG A 323 -6.87 12.19 -2.42
CA ARG A 323 -8.16 12.83 -2.70
C ARG A 323 -9.01 13.05 -1.45
N GLN A 324 -8.93 12.18 -0.44
CA GLN A 324 -9.61 12.39 0.85
C GLN A 324 -9.02 13.56 1.64
N PHE A 325 -7.70 13.79 1.58
CA PHE A 325 -7.08 14.95 2.21
C PHE A 325 -7.41 16.26 1.47
N GLU A 326 -7.42 16.26 0.13
CA GLU A 326 -7.93 17.42 -0.64
C GLU A 326 -9.37 17.79 -0.28
N GLN A 327 -10.26 16.79 -0.13
CA GLN A 327 -11.65 16.99 0.30
C GLN A 327 -11.77 17.56 1.73
N GLN A 328 -10.72 17.43 2.55
CA GLN A 328 -10.58 18.06 3.87
C GLN A 328 -9.93 19.46 3.80
N GLY A 329 -9.68 19.98 2.60
CA GLY A 329 -9.02 21.27 2.38
C GLY A 329 -7.51 21.25 2.62
N LYS A 330 -6.88 20.06 2.59
CA LYS A 330 -5.43 19.90 2.77
C LYS A 330 -4.70 19.94 1.44
N SER A 331 -3.56 20.62 1.42
CA SER A 331 -2.61 20.55 0.32
C SER A 331 -1.83 19.23 0.37
N VAL A 332 -1.71 18.54 -0.76
CA VAL A 332 -1.06 17.22 -0.86
C VAL A 332 0.10 17.26 -1.85
N MET A 333 1.13 16.46 -1.61
CA MET A 333 2.18 16.12 -2.56
C MET A 333 2.42 14.61 -2.55
N LEU A 334 2.80 14.06 -3.71
CA LEU A 334 3.11 12.64 -3.87
C LEU A 334 4.59 12.44 -4.20
N ALA A 335 5.20 11.35 -3.75
CA ALA A 335 6.56 10.96 -4.11
C ALA A 335 6.60 9.56 -4.74
N ALA A 336 7.14 9.47 -5.96
CA ALA A 336 7.19 8.24 -6.75
C ALA A 336 8.40 7.36 -6.37
N GLY A 337 8.36 6.74 -5.19
CA GLY A 337 9.46 5.92 -4.65
C GLY A 337 9.48 4.44 -5.11
N ASP A 338 8.59 4.00 -6.00
CA ASP A 338 8.74 2.71 -6.73
C ASP A 338 9.51 2.92 -8.05
N THR A 339 10.72 3.49 -7.95
CA THR A 339 11.54 3.87 -9.11
C THR A 339 11.94 2.67 -9.98
N PHE A 340 11.87 1.46 -9.44
CA PHE A 340 12.10 0.19 -10.14
C PHE A 340 10.95 -0.23 -11.07
N ARG A 341 9.85 0.54 -11.17
CA ARG A 341 8.71 0.26 -12.05
C ARG A 341 8.29 1.55 -12.75
N ALA A 342 8.69 1.72 -14.01
CA ALA A 342 8.30 2.88 -14.84
C ALA A 342 6.78 3.13 -14.80
N ALA A 343 5.99 2.08 -15.09
CA ALA A 343 4.53 2.12 -15.01
C ALA A 343 3.95 2.47 -13.61
N ALA A 344 4.70 2.29 -12.51
CA ALA A 344 4.26 2.72 -11.18
C ALA A 344 4.50 4.21 -10.93
N VAL A 345 5.64 4.72 -11.40
CA VAL A 345 5.95 6.16 -11.42
C VAL A 345 4.91 6.89 -12.28
N GLU A 346 4.68 6.38 -13.49
CA GLU A 346 3.68 6.88 -14.45
C GLU A 346 2.25 6.81 -13.89
N GLN A 347 1.83 5.66 -13.34
CA GLN A 347 0.51 5.52 -12.69
C GLN A 347 0.32 6.56 -11.58
N LEU A 348 1.35 6.85 -10.77
CA LEU A 348 1.28 7.86 -9.74
C LEU A 348 1.25 9.29 -10.31
N GLN A 349 1.97 9.55 -11.42
CA GLN A 349 1.94 10.82 -12.15
C GLN A 349 0.56 11.09 -12.77
N VAL A 350 -0.06 10.09 -13.41
CA VAL A 350 -1.43 10.18 -13.96
C VAL A 350 -2.45 10.42 -12.84
N TRP A 351 -2.32 9.75 -11.69
CA TRP A 351 -3.13 10.03 -10.50
C TRP A 351 -2.95 11.47 -9.99
N GLY A 352 -1.73 11.99 -9.99
CA GLY A 352 -1.44 13.38 -9.66
C GLY A 352 -2.09 14.36 -10.63
N GLN A 353 -1.81 14.22 -11.92
CA GLN A 353 -2.33 15.07 -12.99
C GLN A 353 -3.87 15.11 -12.99
N ARG A 354 -4.53 13.95 -12.90
CA ARG A 354 -6.01 13.84 -12.87
C ARG A 354 -6.65 14.58 -11.69
N ASN A 355 -5.92 14.80 -10.60
CA ASN A 355 -6.42 15.49 -9.40
C ASN A 355 -5.76 16.88 -9.20
N ASN A 356 -4.84 17.32 -10.08
CA ASN A 356 -3.98 18.51 -9.91
C ASN A 356 -3.01 18.45 -8.70
N ILE A 357 -2.67 17.25 -8.24
CA ILE A 357 -1.75 17.04 -7.11
C ILE A 357 -0.30 16.95 -7.62
N PRO A 358 0.65 17.73 -7.09
CA PRO A 358 2.05 17.69 -7.52
C PRO A 358 2.72 16.36 -7.14
N VAL A 359 3.36 15.73 -8.12
CA VAL A 359 4.14 14.49 -7.96
C VAL A 359 5.62 14.79 -8.13
N ILE A 360 6.44 14.30 -7.20
CA ILE A 360 7.91 14.34 -7.28
C ILE A 360 8.40 12.96 -7.72
N ALA A 361 9.08 12.94 -8.86
CA ALA A 361 9.61 11.75 -9.51
C ALA A 361 11.00 12.04 -10.09
N GLN A 362 11.77 10.98 -10.33
CA GLN A 362 13.01 11.00 -11.11
C GLN A 362 12.94 9.90 -12.18
N HIS A 363 14.01 9.68 -12.94
CA HIS A 363 14.07 8.64 -13.97
C HIS A 363 13.93 7.22 -13.39
N THR A 364 13.45 6.27 -14.20
CA THR A 364 13.37 4.86 -13.85
C THR A 364 14.73 4.32 -13.40
N GLY A 365 14.77 3.63 -12.26
CA GLY A 365 16.01 3.14 -11.64
C GLY A 365 16.75 4.16 -10.76
N ALA A 366 16.23 5.39 -10.59
CA ALA A 366 16.76 6.35 -9.64
C ALA A 366 16.68 5.84 -8.18
N ASP A 367 17.48 6.42 -7.28
CA ASP A 367 17.47 6.06 -5.87
C ASP A 367 16.18 6.52 -5.16
N SER A 368 15.33 5.58 -4.78
CA SER A 368 14.06 5.78 -4.06
C SER A 368 14.21 6.71 -2.85
N ALA A 369 15.32 6.60 -2.10
CA ALA A 369 15.59 7.44 -0.94
C ALA A 369 15.93 8.89 -1.31
N SER A 370 16.49 9.13 -2.50
CA SER A 370 16.80 10.45 -3.03
C SER A 370 15.56 11.14 -3.60
N VAL A 371 14.69 10.41 -4.32
CA VAL A 371 13.37 10.94 -4.76
C VAL A 371 12.55 11.43 -3.56
N ILE A 372 12.53 10.66 -2.48
CA ILE A 372 11.81 10.98 -1.24
C ILE A 372 12.46 12.16 -0.48
N PHE A 373 13.79 12.29 -0.52
CA PHE A 373 14.50 13.45 0.04
C PHE A 373 14.09 14.75 -0.67
N ASP A 374 14.11 14.74 -2.00
CA ASP A 374 13.67 15.88 -2.82
C ASP A 374 12.20 16.21 -2.59
N ALA A 375 11.36 15.19 -2.39
CA ALA A 375 9.94 15.39 -2.11
C ALA A 375 9.67 16.04 -0.75
N ILE A 376 10.41 15.66 0.31
CA ILE A 376 10.31 16.33 1.62
C ILE A 376 10.80 17.79 1.51
N GLN A 377 11.88 18.04 0.77
CA GLN A 377 12.39 19.39 0.52
C GLN A 377 11.36 20.24 -0.25
N ALA A 378 10.76 19.70 -1.31
CA ALA A 378 9.74 20.37 -2.11
C ALA A 378 8.45 20.64 -1.32
N ALA A 379 8.00 19.67 -0.51
CA ALA A 379 6.83 19.81 0.34
C ALA A 379 7.05 20.88 1.44
N LYS A 380 8.22 20.90 2.10
CA LYS A 380 8.59 21.96 3.05
C LYS A 380 8.69 23.32 2.38
N ALA A 381 9.34 23.43 1.22
CA ALA A 381 9.48 24.70 0.49
C ALA A 381 8.14 25.27 -0.03
N ARG A 382 7.16 24.41 -0.33
CA ARG A 382 5.80 24.79 -0.77
C ARG A 382 4.78 24.87 0.36
N ASN A 383 5.16 24.62 1.62
CA ASN A 383 4.29 24.57 2.81
C ASN A 383 3.11 23.59 2.68
N VAL A 384 3.36 22.41 2.11
CA VAL A 384 2.33 21.37 1.88
C VAL A 384 1.92 20.71 3.20
N ASP A 385 0.62 20.47 3.41
CA ASP A 385 0.09 19.82 4.62
C ASP A 385 0.50 18.34 4.71
N VAL A 386 0.37 17.57 3.62
CA VAL A 386 0.59 16.12 3.60
C VAL A 386 1.50 15.70 2.44
N LEU A 387 2.52 14.88 2.73
CA LEU A 387 3.35 14.22 1.73
C LEU A 387 3.13 12.70 1.81
N ILE A 388 2.74 12.07 0.70
CA ILE A 388 2.56 10.61 0.62
C ILE A 388 3.62 10.03 -0.31
N ALA A 389 4.47 9.14 0.21
CA ALA A 389 5.51 8.46 -0.56
C ALA A 389 5.13 7.00 -0.84
N ASP A 390 5.11 6.59 -2.11
CA ASP A 390 5.03 5.18 -2.52
C ASP A 390 6.41 4.51 -2.41
N THR A 391 6.47 3.18 -2.38
CA THR A 391 7.71 2.39 -2.41
C THR A 391 7.59 1.14 -3.26
N ALA A 392 8.73 0.60 -3.70
CA ALA A 392 8.80 -0.75 -4.23
C ALA A 392 8.14 -1.79 -3.29
N GLY A 393 7.54 -2.84 -3.86
CA GLY A 393 6.89 -3.93 -3.15
C GLY A 393 7.37 -5.34 -3.57
N ARG A 394 8.59 -5.43 -4.12
CA ARG A 394 9.18 -6.65 -4.70
C ARG A 394 9.66 -7.63 -3.60
N LEU A 395 8.72 -8.26 -2.88
CA LEU A 395 9.01 -9.12 -1.72
C LEU A 395 9.90 -10.34 -2.01
N GLN A 396 10.01 -10.79 -3.26
CA GLN A 396 10.87 -11.93 -3.63
C GLN A 396 12.34 -11.72 -3.24
N ASN A 397 12.81 -10.47 -3.17
CA ASN A 397 14.15 -10.12 -2.69
C ASN A 397 14.07 -9.41 -1.32
N LYS A 398 13.60 -10.15 -0.30
CA LYS A 398 13.28 -9.63 1.04
C LYS A 398 14.39 -8.77 1.65
N SER A 399 15.64 -9.21 1.59
CA SER A 399 16.78 -8.50 2.19
C SER A 399 17.04 -7.14 1.54
N HIS A 400 17.04 -7.08 0.19
CA HIS A 400 17.24 -5.81 -0.52
C HIS A 400 16.12 -4.81 -0.23
N LEU A 401 14.86 -5.25 -0.31
CA LEU A 401 13.70 -4.40 -0.07
C LEU A 401 13.72 -3.81 1.36
N MET A 402 14.07 -4.62 2.37
CA MET A 402 14.07 -4.15 3.75
C MET A 402 15.24 -3.19 4.05
N GLU A 403 16.41 -3.36 3.42
CA GLU A 403 17.51 -2.38 3.52
C GLU A 403 17.24 -1.09 2.73
N GLU A 404 16.54 -1.16 1.61
CA GLU A 404 16.06 0.00 0.85
C GLU A 404 15.08 0.84 1.70
N LEU A 405 14.10 0.20 2.33
CA LEU A 405 13.14 0.87 3.22
C LEU A 405 13.83 1.47 4.46
N LYS A 406 14.80 0.77 5.06
CA LYS A 406 15.65 1.34 6.14
C LYS A 406 16.48 2.52 5.65
N LYS A 407 16.98 2.51 4.41
CA LYS A 407 17.70 3.64 3.79
C LYS A 407 16.76 4.84 3.63
N ILE A 408 15.54 4.64 3.11
CA ILE A 408 14.51 5.68 2.97
C ILE A 408 14.24 6.34 4.32
N VAL A 409 13.88 5.58 5.37
CA VAL A 409 13.61 6.13 6.72
C VAL A 409 14.84 6.87 7.28
N ARG A 410 16.05 6.33 7.10
CA ARG A 410 17.30 6.98 7.53
C ARG A 410 17.59 8.29 6.78
N VAL A 411 17.11 8.44 5.54
CA VAL A 411 17.27 9.67 4.76
C VAL A 411 16.19 10.69 5.11
N MET A 412 14.93 10.27 5.32
CA MET A 412 13.87 11.13 5.87
C MET A 412 14.33 11.78 7.20
N LYS A 413 14.93 10.99 8.10
CA LYS A 413 15.43 11.46 9.41
C LYS A 413 16.59 12.45 9.38
N LYS A 414 17.14 12.78 8.20
CA LYS A 414 18.08 13.90 8.02
C LYS A 414 17.38 15.25 7.84
N LEU A 415 16.14 15.24 7.35
CA LEU A 415 15.33 16.44 7.07
C LEU A 415 14.28 16.73 8.13
N ASP A 416 13.82 15.69 8.83
CA ASP A 416 12.94 15.79 9.99
C ASP A 416 13.14 14.56 10.88
N VAL A 417 13.56 14.74 12.14
CA VAL A 417 13.91 13.63 13.05
C VAL A 417 12.70 12.73 13.36
N ASP A 418 11.49 13.29 13.28
CA ASP A 418 10.23 12.60 13.52
C ASP A 418 9.64 11.97 12.25
N ALA A 419 10.22 12.18 11.06
CA ALA A 419 9.72 11.61 9.81
C ALA A 419 10.22 10.17 9.56
N PRO A 420 9.44 9.30 8.89
CA PRO A 420 8.03 9.49 8.56
C PRO A 420 7.17 9.50 9.82
N HIS A 421 6.13 10.34 9.84
CA HIS A 421 5.20 10.41 10.97
C HIS A 421 4.22 9.24 10.99
N GLU A 422 3.99 8.63 9.83
CA GLU A 422 3.26 7.37 9.68
C GLU A 422 4.00 6.45 8.71
N VAL A 423 4.29 5.21 9.14
CA VAL A 423 4.67 4.09 8.28
C VAL A 423 3.45 3.18 8.11
N MET A 424 2.79 3.34 6.97
CA MET A 424 1.51 2.69 6.65
C MET A 424 1.76 1.42 5.83
N LEU A 425 1.53 0.24 6.40
CA LEU A 425 1.51 -1.00 5.63
C LEU A 425 0.15 -1.18 4.95
N THR A 426 0.14 -1.34 3.63
CA THR A 426 -1.03 -1.82 2.89
C THR A 426 -0.98 -3.33 2.77
N ILE A 427 -2.08 -4.02 3.12
CA ILE A 427 -2.22 -5.48 3.04
C ILE A 427 -3.53 -5.84 2.33
N ASP A 428 -3.53 -6.93 1.57
CA ASP A 428 -4.70 -7.46 0.86
C ASP A 428 -5.40 -8.54 1.70
N ALA A 429 -6.69 -8.33 2.03
CA ALA A 429 -7.50 -9.23 2.86
C ALA A 429 -7.77 -10.59 2.22
N SER A 430 -7.59 -10.75 0.90
CA SER A 430 -7.70 -12.06 0.24
C SER A 430 -6.53 -12.99 0.55
N THR A 431 -5.39 -12.46 1.00
CA THR A 431 -4.13 -13.22 1.12
C THR A 431 -4.00 -14.09 2.38
N GLY A 432 -4.97 -14.00 3.31
CA GLY A 432 -5.02 -14.81 4.53
C GLY A 432 -3.76 -14.68 5.39
N GLN A 433 -3.27 -15.78 5.96
CA GLN A 433 -2.06 -15.80 6.80
C GLN A 433 -0.79 -15.19 6.17
N ASN A 434 -0.72 -15.01 4.83
CA ASN A 434 0.38 -14.29 4.22
C ASN A 434 0.48 -12.83 4.70
N ALA A 435 -0.67 -12.20 4.99
CA ALA A 435 -0.76 -10.87 5.61
C ALA A 435 0.07 -10.77 6.90
N ILE A 436 -0.04 -11.78 7.77
CA ILE A 436 0.65 -11.87 9.06
C ILE A 436 2.16 -11.96 8.84
N SER A 437 2.60 -12.80 7.89
CA SER A 437 4.02 -12.93 7.54
C SER A 437 4.63 -11.63 6.99
N GLN A 438 3.83 -10.84 6.26
CA GLN A 438 4.24 -9.54 5.74
C GLN A 438 4.27 -8.48 6.86
N ALA A 439 3.20 -8.36 7.64
CA ALA A 439 3.11 -7.40 8.75
C ALA A 439 4.28 -7.53 9.72
N LYS A 440 4.63 -8.77 10.10
CA LYS A 440 5.83 -9.06 10.90
C LYS A 440 7.11 -8.54 10.25
N LEU A 441 7.38 -8.93 9.01
CA LEU A 441 8.62 -8.60 8.31
C LEU A 441 8.79 -7.09 8.07
N PHE A 442 7.74 -6.38 7.67
CA PHE A 442 7.79 -4.93 7.51
C PHE A 442 7.93 -4.20 8.87
N HIS A 443 7.28 -4.68 9.93
CA HIS A 443 7.43 -4.10 11.27
C HIS A 443 8.84 -4.31 11.85
N GLU A 444 9.42 -5.51 11.71
CA GLU A 444 10.82 -5.81 12.08
C GLU A 444 11.84 -4.96 11.29
N ALA A 445 11.51 -4.55 10.06
CA ALA A 445 12.42 -3.79 9.20
C ALA A 445 12.40 -2.27 9.44
N VAL A 446 11.22 -1.66 9.58
CA VAL A 446 11.06 -0.19 9.65
C VAL A 446 10.21 0.35 10.79
N GLY A 447 9.50 -0.51 11.54
CA GLY A 447 8.57 -0.09 12.60
C GLY A 447 7.29 0.51 12.02
N LEU A 448 6.29 -0.34 11.76
CA LEU A 448 4.97 0.09 11.29
C LEU A 448 4.20 0.83 12.39
N THR A 449 3.52 1.91 12.02
CA THR A 449 2.68 2.71 12.92
C THR A 449 1.20 2.70 12.52
N GLY A 450 0.88 2.24 11.31
CA GLY A 450 -0.49 2.04 10.85
C GLY A 450 -0.61 0.95 9.79
N ILE A 451 -1.82 0.39 9.68
CA ILE A 451 -2.19 -0.61 8.68
C ILE A 451 -3.42 -0.14 7.88
N THR A 452 -3.39 -0.33 6.57
CA THR A 452 -4.55 -0.28 5.68
C THR A 452 -4.81 -1.67 5.13
N LEU A 453 -6.01 -2.21 5.32
CA LEU A 453 -6.42 -3.51 4.81
C LEU A 453 -7.34 -3.32 3.59
N THR A 454 -7.02 -3.91 2.43
CA THR A 454 -7.73 -3.70 1.15
C THR A 454 -8.47 -4.95 0.68
N LYS A 455 -9.37 -4.78 -0.31
CA LYS A 455 -10.13 -5.86 -0.98
C LYS A 455 -11.00 -6.71 -0.04
N LEU A 456 -11.54 -6.13 1.04
CA LEU A 456 -12.47 -6.86 1.93
C LEU A 456 -13.77 -7.27 1.22
N ASP A 457 -14.14 -6.56 0.16
CA ASP A 457 -15.23 -6.85 -0.78
C ASP A 457 -14.95 -8.05 -1.72
N GLY A 458 -13.67 -8.34 -1.98
CA GLY A 458 -13.26 -9.46 -2.81
C GLY A 458 -13.44 -10.82 -2.12
N THR A 459 -13.36 -10.87 -0.78
CA THR A 459 -12.93 -12.07 -0.04
C THR A 459 -13.93 -12.64 0.96
N ALA A 460 -13.91 -13.97 1.12
CA ALA A 460 -14.57 -14.71 2.19
C ALA A 460 -13.64 -14.99 3.41
N LYS A 461 -12.39 -14.49 3.35
CA LYS A 461 -11.28 -14.71 4.30
C LYS A 461 -10.98 -13.47 5.16
N GLY A 462 -11.99 -12.61 5.39
CA GLY A 462 -11.81 -11.36 6.13
C GLY A 462 -11.42 -11.51 7.61
N GLY A 463 -11.35 -12.73 8.16
CA GLY A 463 -10.91 -13.00 9.52
C GLY A 463 -9.47 -12.57 9.82
N VAL A 464 -8.64 -12.41 8.78
CA VAL A 464 -7.26 -11.92 8.87
C VAL A 464 -7.13 -10.56 9.59
N ILE A 465 -8.18 -9.73 9.60
CA ILE A 465 -8.21 -8.46 10.33
C ILE A 465 -8.03 -8.66 11.85
N PHE A 466 -8.55 -9.77 12.40
CA PHE A 466 -8.49 -10.06 13.82
C PHE A 466 -7.10 -10.55 14.24
N SER A 467 -6.44 -11.40 13.44
CA SER A 467 -5.06 -11.83 13.73
C SER A 467 -4.03 -10.72 13.54
N VAL A 468 -4.23 -9.83 12.57
CA VAL A 468 -3.41 -8.61 12.45
C VAL A 468 -3.55 -7.73 13.70
N ALA A 469 -4.78 -7.49 14.17
CA ALA A 469 -5.03 -6.68 15.36
C ALA A 469 -4.43 -7.31 16.64
N ASP A 470 -4.69 -8.60 16.87
CA ASP A 470 -4.31 -9.35 18.07
C ASP A 470 -2.81 -9.65 18.19
N GLN A 471 -2.11 -9.90 17.08
CA GLN A 471 -0.68 -10.25 17.13
C GLN A 471 0.25 -9.04 17.16
N PHE A 472 -0.11 -7.93 16.50
CA PHE A 472 0.79 -6.78 16.36
C PHE A 472 0.39 -5.56 17.19
N GLY A 473 -0.89 -5.35 17.51
CA GLY A 473 -1.37 -4.16 18.20
C GLY A 473 -1.13 -2.83 17.45
N ILE A 474 -0.79 -2.89 16.16
CA ILE A 474 -0.62 -1.71 15.29
C ILE A 474 -2.01 -1.19 14.91
N PRO A 475 -2.29 0.13 15.04
CA PRO A 475 -3.54 0.72 14.58
C PRO A 475 -3.94 0.32 13.16
N ILE A 476 -5.17 -0.15 12.99
CA ILE A 476 -5.79 -0.26 11.67
C ILE A 476 -6.37 1.12 11.39
N ARG A 477 -5.81 1.80 10.40
CA ARG A 477 -6.16 3.19 10.06
C ARG A 477 -7.30 3.24 9.07
N TYR A 478 -7.25 2.36 8.06
CA TYR A 478 -8.22 2.32 6.96
C TYR A 478 -8.58 0.90 6.55
N ILE A 479 -9.79 0.75 6.01
CA ILE A 479 -10.25 -0.45 5.30
C ILE A 479 -10.71 -0.07 3.88
N GLY A 480 -10.34 -0.87 2.88
CA GLY A 480 -10.74 -0.75 1.48
C GLY A 480 -11.81 -1.79 1.14
N VAL A 481 -12.99 -1.32 0.75
CA VAL A 481 -14.22 -2.12 0.58
C VAL A 481 -14.83 -1.98 -0.82
N GLY A 482 -13.99 -1.72 -1.82
CA GLY A 482 -14.36 -1.49 -3.22
C GLY A 482 -13.36 -0.60 -3.96
N GLU A 483 -13.57 -0.44 -5.27
CA GLU A 483 -12.64 0.28 -6.14
C GLU A 483 -12.78 1.81 -6.13
N ARG A 484 -13.89 2.39 -5.65
CA ARG A 484 -14.10 3.83 -5.71
C ARG A 484 -13.32 4.59 -4.64
N ILE A 485 -13.23 5.92 -4.79
CA ILE A 485 -12.50 6.79 -3.84
C ILE A 485 -13.20 6.82 -2.48
N GLU A 486 -14.53 6.77 -2.47
CA GLU A 486 -15.35 6.64 -1.28
C GLU A 486 -15.38 5.22 -0.67
N ASP A 487 -14.69 4.24 -1.26
CA ASP A 487 -14.61 2.87 -0.74
C ASP A 487 -13.35 2.61 0.08
N LEU A 488 -12.42 3.58 0.19
CA LEU A 488 -11.44 3.61 1.28
C LEU A 488 -12.05 4.34 2.48
N ARG A 489 -12.05 3.71 3.66
CA ARG A 489 -12.73 4.24 4.85
C ARG A 489 -11.81 4.26 6.07
N PRO A 490 -11.77 5.35 6.85
CA PRO A 490 -11.18 5.32 8.19
C PRO A 490 -11.80 4.19 9.00
N PHE A 491 -10.97 3.39 9.66
CA PHE A 491 -11.43 2.23 10.41
C PHE A 491 -12.25 2.64 11.65
N LYS A 492 -13.26 1.82 11.96
CA LYS A 492 -14.14 1.93 13.12
C LYS A 492 -14.50 0.51 13.55
N ALA A 493 -13.98 0.06 14.69
CA ALA A 493 -14.19 -1.31 15.17
C ALA A 493 -15.69 -1.59 15.42
N GLY A 494 -16.41 -0.63 16.00
CA GLY A 494 -17.86 -0.74 16.23
C GLY A 494 -18.65 -0.91 14.92
N ASP A 495 -18.51 0.03 13.98
CA ASP A 495 -19.24 -0.03 12.68
C ASP A 495 -18.88 -1.30 11.88
N PHE A 496 -17.62 -1.78 11.97
CA PHE A 496 -17.17 -3.02 11.33
C PHE A 496 -17.80 -4.27 11.97
N ILE A 497 -17.77 -4.39 13.30
CA ILE A 497 -18.37 -5.49 14.04
C ILE A 497 -19.88 -5.53 13.85
N GLU A 498 -20.56 -4.38 13.89
CA GLU A 498 -21.99 -4.31 13.58
C GLU A 498 -22.27 -4.75 12.14
N ALA A 499 -21.48 -4.30 11.15
CA ALA A 499 -21.70 -4.71 9.77
C ALA A 499 -21.51 -6.24 9.58
N LEU A 500 -20.47 -6.81 10.20
CA LEU A 500 -20.13 -8.24 10.18
C LEU A 500 -21.22 -9.10 10.87
N PHE A 501 -21.67 -8.71 12.06
CA PHE A 501 -22.66 -9.48 12.85
C PHE A 501 -24.13 -9.10 12.59
N ALA A 502 -24.40 -8.07 11.78
CA ALA A 502 -25.76 -7.70 11.39
C ALA A 502 -26.45 -8.85 10.64
N ARG A 503 -27.65 -9.22 11.09
CA ARG A 503 -28.50 -10.21 10.43
C ARG A 503 -28.88 -9.75 9.02
N GLU A 504 -29.19 -10.71 8.16
CA GLU A 504 -29.97 -10.47 6.96
C GLU A 504 -31.45 -10.60 7.31
N ASP A 505 -32.29 -9.80 6.63
CA ASP A 505 -33.71 -9.60 6.92
C ASP A 505 -34.58 -10.22 5.81
#